data_AF-A0A6D2ILG6-F1
#
_entry.id   AF-A0A6D2ILG6-F1
#
_cell.length_a   1.000
_cell.length_b   1.000
_cell.length_c   1.000
_cell.angle_alpha   90.00
_cell.angle_beta   90.00
_cell.angle_gamma   90.00
#
_symmetry.space_group_name_H-M   'P 1'
#
loop_
_entity.id
_entity.type
_entity.pdbx_description
1 polymer ?
#
loop_
_entity_poly.entity_id
_entity_poly.type
_entity_poly.pdbx_seq_one_letter_code
_entity_poly.pdbx_strand_id
1 'polypeptide(L)'
;MIINNSESSVHDFIDALSSCFKLRDLGEAKYFLGLEIARSFQGISVCQRKYVLELLEVTGFLGCKPSSVPLDPGVKLTKDAGTPLTDPTSYRKIVGKLMYLHTTRPDISYSVNTLCQFSHDPRDVHLKAAHKVLRYLKGSVGQGLFYAADSSFDLHGYTDSDWGTSTDDRKSISGYCMFIGDSLVSWKSKK
;
A
#
# COMPACT_ATOMS: atom_id res chain seq x y z
N MET A 1 -2.90 -14.52 -15.65
CA MET A 1 -1.54 -13.98 -15.88
C MET A 1 -0.61 -15.16 -15.97
N ILE A 2 0.08 -15.34 -17.09
CA ILE A 2 1.09 -16.39 -17.27
C ILE A 2 2.45 -15.72 -17.04
N ILE A 3 3.31 -16.35 -16.24
CA ILE A 3 4.63 -15.83 -15.90
C ILE A 3 5.64 -16.92 -16.22
N ASN A 4 6.58 -16.63 -17.11
CA ASN A 4 7.66 -17.52 -17.49
C ASN A 4 8.88 -16.69 -17.91
N ASN A 5 10.08 -17.26 -17.82
CA ASN A 5 11.31 -16.64 -18.27
C ASN A 5 11.60 -16.86 -19.77
N SER A 6 10.84 -17.75 -20.43
CA SER A 6 10.92 -18.01 -21.87
C SER A 6 9.62 -17.65 -22.58
N GLU A 7 9.70 -16.75 -23.56
CA GLU A 7 8.55 -16.38 -24.39
C GLU A 7 7.99 -17.57 -25.18
N SER A 8 8.85 -18.50 -25.63
CA SER A 8 8.40 -19.68 -26.37
C SER A 8 7.52 -20.57 -25.49
N SER A 9 7.91 -20.78 -24.23
CA SER A 9 7.13 -21.58 -23.28
C SER A 9 5.80 -20.91 -22.92
N VAL A 10 5.72 -19.58 -22.96
CA VAL A 10 4.44 -18.87 -22.81
C VAL A 10 3.52 -19.16 -23.99
N HIS A 11 4.04 -19.08 -25.23
CA HIS A 11 3.26 -19.35 -26.43
C HIS A 11 2.79 -20.80 -26.49
N ASP A 12 3.68 -21.77 -26.25
CA ASP A 12 3.33 -23.19 -26.23
C ASP A 12 2.21 -23.48 -25.22
N PHE A 13 2.26 -22.84 -24.05
CA PHE A 13 1.23 -22.97 -23.02
C PHE A 13 -0.10 -22.30 -23.42
N ILE A 14 -0.04 -21.14 -24.07
CA ILE A 14 -1.23 -20.46 -24.62
C ILE A 14 -1.90 -21.32 -25.69
N ASP A 15 -1.11 -21.95 -26.57
CA ASP A 15 -1.62 -22.82 -27.63
C ASP A 15 -2.28 -24.07 -27.06
N ALA A 16 -1.63 -24.71 -26.08
CA ALA A 16 -2.18 -25.86 -25.36
C ALA A 16 -3.51 -25.50 -24.69
N LEU A 17 -3.61 -24.35 -24.01
CA LEU A 17 -4.85 -23.89 -23.40
C LEU A 17 -5.93 -23.54 -24.43
N SER A 18 -5.53 -22.91 -25.54
CA SER A 18 -6.45 -22.50 -26.61
C SER A 18 -7.07 -23.70 -27.33
N SER A 19 -6.39 -24.86 -27.31
CA SER A 19 -6.94 -26.12 -27.83
C SER A 19 -8.11 -26.65 -26.99
N CYS A 20 -8.12 -26.36 -25.68
CA CYS A 20 -9.13 -26.83 -24.73
C CYS A 20 -10.20 -25.78 -24.42
N PHE A 21 -9.86 -24.49 -24.51
CA PHE A 21 -10.71 -23.38 -24.07
C PHE A 21 -10.70 -22.23 -25.08
N LYS A 22 -11.83 -21.53 -25.22
CA LYS A 22 -11.86 -20.25 -25.96
C LYS A 22 -11.07 -19.19 -25.18
N LEU A 23 -9.83 -18.96 -25.58
CA LEU A 23 -8.93 -18.01 -24.95
C LEU A 23 -8.75 -16.78 -25.82
N ARG A 24 -8.64 -15.61 -25.19
CA ARG A 24 -8.25 -14.36 -25.85
C ARG A 24 -6.99 -13.86 -25.19
N ASP A 25 -5.90 -13.82 -25.94
CA ASP A 25 -4.68 -13.17 -25.48
C ASP A 25 -4.85 -11.65 -25.55
N LEU A 26 -4.54 -11.00 -24.43
CA LEU A 26 -4.56 -9.54 -24.27
C LEU A 26 -3.15 -8.94 -24.29
N GLY A 27 -2.13 -9.77 -24.53
CA GLY A 27 -0.73 -9.43 -24.47
C GLY A 27 -0.24 -9.24 -23.04
N GLU A 28 0.81 -8.43 -22.90
CA GLU A 28 1.43 -8.17 -21.60
C GLU A 28 0.44 -7.58 -20.58
N ALA A 29 0.48 -8.09 -19.36
CA ALA A 29 -0.39 -7.66 -18.28
C ALA A 29 -0.10 -6.19 -17.89
N LYS A 30 -1.00 -5.27 -18.27
CA LYS A 30 -0.95 -3.84 -17.90
C LYS A 30 -1.74 -3.54 -16.62
N TYR A 31 -2.78 -4.31 -16.36
CA TYR A 31 -3.65 -4.19 -15.20
C TYR A 31 -3.95 -5.57 -14.63
N PHE A 32 -3.82 -5.74 -13.32
CA PHE A 32 -4.18 -6.99 -12.63
C PHE A 32 -4.65 -6.69 -11.20
N LEU A 33 -5.88 -7.07 -10.86
CA LEU A 33 -6.47 -6.89 -9.51
C LEU A 33 -6.23 -5.47 -8.94
N GLY A 34 -6.49 -4.43 -9.72
CA GLY A 34 -6.31 -3.04 -9.27
C GLY A 34 -4.87 -2.54 -9.23
N LEU A 35 -3.88 -3.37 -9.55
CA LEU A 35 -2.50 -2.99 -9.79
C LEU A 35 -2.32 -2.56 -11.24
N GLU A 36 -1.58 -1.48 -11.45
CA GLU A 36 -1.12 -1.01 -12.75
C GLU A 36 0.35 -1.39 -12.90
N ILE A 37 0.67 -2.03 -14.01
CA ILE A 37 2.01 -2.56 -14.28
C ILE A 37 2.52 -1.86 -15.53
N ALA A 38 3.59 -1.08 -15.35
CA ALA A 38 4.33 -0.46 -16.43
C ALA A 38 5.67 -1.18 -16.59
N ARG A 39 6.01 -1.58 -17.81
CA ARG A 39 7.29 -2.20 -18.14
C ARG A 39 8.14 -1.25 -18.96
N SER A 40 9.43 -1.27 -18.70
CA SER A 40 10.45 -0.52 -19.44
C SER A 40 11.73 -1.35 -19.49
N PHE A 41 12.69 -0.93 -20.32
CA PHE A 41 14.03 -1.54 -20.33
C PHE A 41 14.76 -1.41 -18.98
N GLN A 42 14.37 -0.44 -18.14
CA GLN A 42 14.97 -0.24 -16.82
C GLN A 42 14.38 -1.18 -15.75
N GLY A 43 13.20 -1.75 -16.00
CA GLY A 43 12.49 -2.54 -15.00
C GLY A 43 10.97 -2.40 -15.07
N ILE A 44 10.32 -2.93 -14.03
CA ILE A 44 8.86 -3.00 -13.88
C ILE A 44 8.43 -2.07 -12.77
N SER A 45 7.54 -1.13 -13.06
CA SER A 45 6.86 -0.32 -12.06
C SER A 45 5.47 -0.87 -11.77
N VAL A 46 5.13 -1.02 -10.49
CA VAL A 46 3.83 -1.47 -10.02
C VAL A 46 3.23 -0.39 -9.13
N CYS A 47 2.09 0.17 -9.51
CA CYS A 47 1.38 1.17 -8.69
C CYS A 47 -0.13 0.94 -8.66
N GLN A 48 -0.84 1.72 -7.86
CA GLN A 48 -2.31 1.67 -7.72
C GLN A 48 -2.94 3.04 -7.99
N ARG A 49 -2.46 3.75 -9.01
CA ARG A 49 -2.81 5.15 -9.29
C ARG A 49 -4.33 5.38 -9.38
N LYS A 50 -5.02 4.59 -10.20
CA LYS A 50 -6.49 4.65 -10.39
C LYS A 50 -7.22 4.43 -9.07
N TYR A 51 -6.79 3.44 -8.29
CA TYR A 51 -7.39 3.17 -6.99
C TYR A 51 -7.20 4.35 -6.02
N VAL A 52 -6.03 4.98 -5.99
CA VAL A 52 -5.80 6.18 -5.16
C VAL A 52 -6.72 7.32 -5.60
N LEU A 53 -6.89 7.56 -6.91
CA LEU A 53 -7.80 8.59 -7.40
C LEU A 53 -9.25 8.33 -7.00
N GLU A 54 -9.74 7.12 -7.18
CA GLU A 54 -11.10 6.72 -6.79
C GLU A 54 -11.31 6.80 -5.27
N LEU A 55 -10.30 6.42 -4.47
CA LEU A 55 -10.31 6.58 -3.02
C LEU A 55 -10.44 8.06 -2.64
N LEU A 56 -9.64 8.94 -3.25
CA LEU A 56 -9.69 10.37 -3.00
C LEU A 56 -11.01 10.99 -3.45
N GLU A 57 -11.58 10.54 -4.55
CA GLU A 57 -12.88 10.99 -5.03
C GLU A 57 -14.01 10.61 -4.07
N VAL A 58 -14.12 9.33 -3.71
CA VAL A 58 -15.16 8.81 -2.80
C VAL A 58 -15.08 9.44 -1.40
N THR A 59 -13.88 9.85 -0.97
CA THR A 59 -13.67 10.51 0.33
C THR A 59 -13.74 12.03 0.27
N GLY A 60 -13.85 12.63 -0.92
CA GLY A 60 -13.88 14.10 -1.10
C GLY A 60 -12.52 14.80 -1.00
N PHE A 61 -11.41 14.06 -1.14
CA PHE A 61 -10.03 14.57 -1.05
C PHE A 61 -9.36 14.81 -2.41
N LEU A 62 -10.07 14.67 -3.53
CA LEU A 62 -9.47 14.84 -4.87
C LEU A 62 -8.87 16.24 -5.10
N GLY A 63 -9.51 17.28 -4.56
CA GLY A 63 -9.08 18.68 -4.61
C GLY A 63 -8.37 19.19 -3.35
N CYS A 64 -7.97 18.31 -2.44
CA CYS A 64 -7.34 18.73 -1.18
C CYS A 64 -5.90 19.22 -1.38
N LYS A 65 -5.42 20.08 -0.46
CA LYS A 65 -4.00 20.44 -0.38
C LYS A 65 -3.18 19.22 0.09
N PRO A 66 -2.12 18.82 -0.63
CA PRO A 66 -1.33 17.66 -0.27
C PRO A 66 -0.55 17.87 1.04
N SER A 67 -0.29 16.77 1.74
CA SER A 67 0.59 16.71 2.91
C SER A 67 1.94 16.11 2.50
N SER A 68 3.04 16.60 3.08
CA SER A 68 4.39 16.03 2.84
C SER A 68 4.66 14.78 3.66
N VAL A 69 3.92 14.56 4.74
CA VAL A 69 4.04 13.40 5.63
C VAL A 69 2.69 12.71 5.85
N PRO A 70 2.66 11.36 5.97
CA PRO A 70 1.41 10.62 6.17
C PRO A 70 0.83 10.79 7.57
N LEU A 71 1.69 10.91 8.59
CA LEU A 71 1.36 11.23 9.98
C LEU A 71 2.33 12.25 10.55
N ASP A 72 1.90 13.01 11.55
CA ASP A 72 2.77 13.95 12.28
C ASP A 72 3.65 13.20 13.28
N PRO A 73 5.00 13.30 13.19
CA PRO A 73 5.91 12.57 14.08
C PRO A 73 5.72 12.88 15.57
N GLY A 74 5.25 14.08 15.91
CA GLY A 74 5.01 14.52 17.29
C GLY A 74 3.63 14.20 17.84
N VAL A 75 2.68 13.74 17.00
CA VAL A 75 1.31 13.49 17.44
C VAL A 75 1.15 12.02 17.83
N LYS A 76 0.97 11.78 19.14
CA LYS A 76 0.62 10.46 19.66
C LYS A 76 -0.90 10.32 19.72
N LEU A 77 -1.43 9.37 18.95
CA LEU A 77 -2.84 8.99 19.00
C LEU A 77 -3.06 8.07 20.20
N THR A 78 -4.10 8.32 20.99
CA THR A 78 -4.47 7.53 22.16
C THR A 78 -5.96 7.20 22.12
N LYS A 79 -6.35 6.07 22.71
CA LYS A 79 -7.75 5.59 22.68
C LYS A 79 -8.76 6.62 23.19
N ASP A 80 -8.39 7.41 24.19
CA ASP A 80 -9.29 8.34 24.89
C ASP A 80 -9.20 9.79 24.38
N ALA A 81 -8.32 10.07 23.41
CA ALA A 81 -8.15 11.42 22.91
C ALA A 81 -9.33 11.86 22.02
N GLY A 82 -9.87 13.05 22.32
CA GLY A 82 -10.94 13.64 21.54
C GLY A 82 -12.32 13.00 21.75
N THR A 83 -13.24 13.28 20.85
CA THR A 83 -14.65 12.89 20.95
C THR A 83 -14.94 11.65 20.11
N PRO A 84 -15.66 10.64 20.65
CA PRO A 84 -16.12 9.48 19.88
C PRO A 84 -16.88 9.90 18.63
N LEU A 85 -16.63 9.22 17.51
CA LEU A 85 -17.37 9.47 16.29
C LEU A 85 -18.80 8.94 16.44
N THR A 86 -19.78 9.77 16.04
CA THR A 86 -21.19 9.36 16.01
C THR A 86 -21.42 8.22 15.02
N ASP A 87 -20.71 8.23 13.88
CA ASP A 87 -20.69 7.14 12.91
C ASP A 87 -19.25 6.62 12.68
N PRO A 88 -18.87 5.46 13.25
CA PRO A 88 -17.56 4.86 13.04
C PRO A 88 -17.40 4.24 11.64
N THR A 89 -18.49 4.11 10.87
CA THR A 89 -18.49 3.46 9.56
C THR A 89 -17.61 4.20 8.56
N SER A 90 -17.68 5.53 8.55
CA SER A 90 -16.84 6.37 7.68
C SER A 90 -15.34 6.11 7.92
N TYR A 91 -14.92 6.09 9.19
CA TYR A 91 -13.54 5.77 9.58
C TYR A 91 -13.12 4.38 9.13
N ARG A 92 -13.91 3.35 9.45
CA ARG A 92 -13.62 1.95 9.09
C ARG A 92 -13.51 1.76 7.58
N LYS A 93 -14.35 2.42 6.79
CA LYS A 93 -14.29 2.41 5.32
C LYS A 93 -12.98 3.01 4.81
N ILE A 94 -12.54 4.16 5.35
CA ILE A 94 -11.27 4.77 4.95
C ILE A 94 -10.10 3.85 5.30
N VAL A 95 -10.03 3.38 6.55
CA VAL A 95 -8.94 2.50 7.00
C VAL A 95 -8.90 1.20 6.20
N GLY A 96 -10.04 0.57 5.92
CA GLY A 96 -10.09 -0.63 5.08
C GLY A 96 -9.57 -0.40 3.66
N LYS A 97 -9.89 0.74 3.05
CA LYS A 97 -9.33 1.10 1.73
C LYS A 97 -7.82 1.39 1.79
N LEU A 98 -7.35 2.03 2.86
CA LEU A 98 -5.92 2.26 3.08
C LEU A 98 -5.14 0.96 3.30
N MET A 99 -5.74 -0.03 3.96
CA MET A 99 -5.14 -1.37 4.12
C MET A 99 -4.92 -2.06 2.77
N TYR A 100 -5.80 -1.86 1.80
CA TYR A 100 -5.61 -2.41 0.46
C TYR A 100 -4.45 -1.75 -0.30
N LEU A 101 -4.22 -0.45 -0.08
CA LEU A 101 -3.08 0.28 -0.68
C LEU A 101 -1.72 -0.16 -0.12
N HIS A 102 -1.70 -0.74 1.08
CA HIS A 102 -0.47 -1.17 1.74
C HIS A 102 0.39 -2.10 0.87
N THR A 103 -0.22 -2.85 -0.07
CA THR A 103 0.47 -3.76 -1.01
C THR A 103 1.42 -3.07 -1.99
N THR A 104 1.24 -1.80 -2.30
CA THR A 104 2.17 -1.04 -3.16
C THR A 104 2.77 0.19 -2.49
N ARG A 105 2.33 0.50 -1.27
CA ARG A 105 2.67 1.72 -0.53
C ARG A 105 3.30 1.40 0.83
N PRO A 106 4.58 0.98 0.85
CA PRO A 106 5.30 0.72 2.10
C PRO A 106 5.42 1.97 2.97
N ASP A 107 5.47 3.15 2.36
CA ASP A 107 5.59 4.47 2.97
C ASP A 107 4.43 4.83 3.92
N ILE A 108 3.23 4.27 3.71
CA ILE A 108 2.08 4.51 4.61
C ILE A 108 1.86 3.40 5.64
N SER A 109 2.67 2.33 5.63
CA SER A 109 2.46 1.11 6.44
C SER A 109 2.28 1.38 7.93
N TYR A 110 3.18 2.19 8.50
CA TYR A 110 3.11 2.60 9.90
C TYR A 110 1.82 3.36 10.21
N SER A 111 1.41 4.25 9.30
CA SER A 111 0.24 5.09 9.48
C SER A 111 -1.04 4.28 9.45
N VAL A 112 -1.15 3.36 8.49
CA VAL A 112 -2.29 2.46 8.37
C VAL A 112 -2.36 1.52 9.58
N ASN A 113 -1.24 0.91 9.99
CA ASN A 113 -1.20 0.05 11.17
C ASN A 113 -1.63 0.81 12.45
N THR A 114 -1.17 2.04 12.62
CA THR A 114 -1.59 2.89 13.75
C THR A 114 -3.09 3.17 13.73
N LEU A 115 -3.65 3.53 12.57
CA LEU A 115 -5.08 3.80 12.43
C LEU A 115 -5.94 2.54 12.67
N CYS A 116 -5.48 1.36 12.23
CA CYS A 116 -6.21 0.11 12.45
C CYS A 116 -6.50 -0.17 13.93
N GLN A 117 -5.63 0.26 14.85
CA GLN A 117 -5.76 0.05 16.30
C GLN A 117 -7.01 0.70 16.90
N PHE A 118 -7.52 1.77 16.27
CA PHE A 118 -8.66 2.54 16.76
C PHE A 118 -9.97 2.20 16.03
N SER A 119 -10.01 1.12 15.24
CA SER A 119 -11.20 0.76 14.45
C SER A 119 -12.42 0.36 15.29
N HIS A 120 -12.21 -0.08 16.54
CA HIS A 120 -13.29 -0.43 17.45
C HIS A 120 -14.06 0.80 17.92
N ASP A 121 -13.36 1.80 18.46
CA ASP A 121 -13.91 3.05 19.00
C ASP A 121 -13.14 4.26 18.40
N PRO A 122 -13.39 4.62 17.13
CA PRO A 122 -12.69 5.73 16.50
C PRO A 122 -13.22 7.07 17.01
N ARG A 123 -12.32 8.06 17.05
CA ARG A 123 -12.56 9.42 17.56
C ARG A 123 -12.23 10.44 16.49
N ASP A 124 -12.63 11.68 16.68
CA ASP A 124 -12.36 12.81 15.78
C ASP A 124 -10.86 12.97 15.47
N VAL A 125 -9.99 12.79 16.46
CA VAL A 125 -8.52 12.83 16.28
C VAL A 125 -8.03 11.70 15.37
N HIS A 126 -8.60 10.49 15.49
CA HIS A 126 -8.26 9.35 14.64
C HIS A 126 -8.71 9.60 13.20
N LEU A 127 -9.92 10.13 13.02
CA LEU A 127 -10.43 10.49 11.69
C LEU A 127 -9.60 11.59 11.03
N LYS A 128 -9.18 12.60 11.79
CA LYS A 128 -8.29 13.66 11.31
C LYS A 128 -6.95 13.10 10.84
N ALA A 129 -6.40 12.12 11.56
CA ALA A 129 -5.18 11.42 11.15
C ALA A 129 -5.40 10.60 9.87
N ALA A 130 -6.52 9.89 9.73
CA ALA A 130 -6.87 9.19 8.49
C ALA A 130 -6.99 10.14 7.28
N HIS A 131 -7.63 11.31 7.48
CA HIS A 131 -7.69 12.36 6.47
C HIS A 131 -6.31 12.91 6.07
N LYS A 132 -5.36 12.95 7.00
CA LYS A 132 -3.98 13.36 6.70
C LYS A 132 -3.28 12.37 5.78
N VAL A 133 -3.49 11.06 5.98
CA VAL A 133 -2.99 10.03 5.05
C VAL A 133 -3.59 10.22 3.65
N LEU A 134 -4.88 10.54 3.54
CA LEU A 134 -5.50 10.86 2.24
C LEU A 134 -4.84 12.09 1.57
N ARG A 135 -4.57 13.16 2.34
CA ARG A 135 -3.84 14.32 1.82
C ARG A 135 -2.42 13.97 1.39
N TYR A 136 -1.75 13.07 2.08
CA TYR A 136 -0.43 12.59 1.68
C TYR A 136 -0.49 11.82 0.36
N LEU A 137 -1.44 10.88 0.23
CA LEU A 137 -1.68 10.13 -1.02
C LEU A 137 -1.96 11.05 -2.21
N LYS A 138 -2.66 12.17 -1.99
CA LYS A 138 -2.89 13.19 -3.03
C LYS A 138 -1.59 13.78 -3.60
N GLY A 139 -0.54 13.91 -2.78
CA GLY A 139 0.77 14.39 -3.21
C GLY A 139 1.54 13.35 -4.03
N SER A 140 1.20 12.07 -3.92
CA SER A 140 1.95 10.95 -4.49
C SER A 140 1.05 9.87 -5.10
N VAL A 141 0.07 10.27 -5.90
CA VAL A 141 -0.95 9.36 -6.47
C VAL A 141 -0.35 8.23 -7.31
N GLY A 142 0.71 8.52 -8.07
CA GLY A 142 1.39 7.53 -8.93
C GLY A 142 2.53 6.77 -8.26
N GLN A 143 2.78 7.00 -6.97
CA GLN A 143 3.85 6.30 -6.27
C GLN A 143 3.50 4.82 -6.07
N GLY A 144 4.50 3.97 -6.22
CA GLY A 144 4.39 2.53 -6.10
C GLY A 144 5.77 1.91 -5.94
N LEU A 145 5.90 0.65 -6.36
CA LEU A 145 7.14 -0.12 -6.31
C LEU A 145 7.81 -0.11 -7.68
N PHE A 146 9.14 -0.20 -7.66
CA PHE A 146 9.94 -0.35 -8.86
C PHE A 146 10.88 -1.55 -8.67
N TYR A 147 10.88 -2.42 -9.66
CA TYR A 147 11.69 -3.63 -9.73
C TYR A 147 12.65 -3.46 -10.90
N ALA A 148 13.92 -3.19 -10.61
CA ALA A 148 14.93 -2.95 -11.64
C ALA A 148 15.16 -4.23 -12.47
N ALA A 149 15.39 -4.06 -13.78
CA ALA A 149 15.75 -5.17 -14.67
C ALA A 149 17.17 -5.68 -14.41
N ASP A 150 18.06 -4.76 -14.00
CA ASP A 150 19.43 -5.05 -13.59
C ASP A 150 19.55 -4.76 -12.09
N SER A 151 19.67 -5.81 -11.29
CA SER A 151 19.92 -5.72 -9.86
C SER A 151 20.69 -6.96 -9.39
N SER A 152 21.46 -6.84 -8.32
CA SER A 152 22.02 -8.04 -7.68
C SER A 152 20.90 -8.94 -7.15
N PHE A 153 21.21 -10.22 -6.96
CA PHE A 153 20.27 -11.19 -6.40
C PHE A 153 20.50 -11.42 -4.90
N ASP A 154 21.12 -10.44 -4.24
CA ASP A 154 21.44 -10.50 -2.82
C ASP A 154 20.21 -10.19 -1.98
N LEU A 155 19.97 -10.99 -0.93
CA LEU A 155 18.89 -10.75 0.01
C LEU A 155 19.35 -9.79 1.12
N HIS A 156 18.74 -8.61 1.18
CA HIS A 156 18.97 -7.63 2.24
C HIS A 156 17.72 -7.50 3.13
N GLY A 157 17.92 -7.32 4.44
CA GLY A 157 16.83 -7.16 5.39
C GLY A 157 17.17 -6.08 6.41
N TYR A 158 16.24 -5.16 6.62
CA TYR A 158 16.32 -4.15 7.66
C TYR A 158 15.16 -4.34 8.62
N THR A 159 15.43 -4.17 9.90
CA THR A 159 14.43 -4.23 10.96
C THR A 159 14.63 -3.04 11.88
N ASP A 160 13.53 -2.49 12.35
CA ASP A 160 13.52 -1.42 13.35
C ASP A 160 12.47 -1.74 14.40
N SER A 161 12.72 -1.34 15.63
CA SER A 161 11.76 -1.52 16.72
C SER A 161 11.90 -0.40 17.72
N ASP A 162 10.77 0.20 18.08
CA ASP A 162 10.74 1.15 19.17
C ASP A 162 10.60 0.46 20.53
N TRP A 163 10.82 1.19 21.63
CA TRP A 163 10.63 0.67 22.98
C TRP A 163 9.38 1.29 23.61
N GLY A 164 8.28 0.53 23.57
CA GLY A 164 7.08 0.81 24.33
C GLY A 164 6.43 2.16 24.01
N THR A 165 6.66 2.72 22.83
CA THR A 165 6.22 4.08 22.46
C THR A 165 4.72 4.26 22.52
N SER A 166 3.96 3.17 22.38
CA SER A 166 2.52 3.15 22.58
C SER A 166 2.15 3.62 23.99
N THR A 167 1.45 4.74 24.07
CA THR A 167 0.99 5.34 25.34
C THR A 167 -0.01 4.46 26.07
N ASP A 168 -0.81 3.69 25.32
CA ASP A 168 -1.99 3.02 25.87
C ASP A 168 -1.67 1.66 26.51
N ASP A 169 -0.68 0.95 25.98
CA ASP A 169 -0.34 -0.41 26.41
C ASP A 169 1.17 -0.65 26.57
N ARG A 170 2.00 0.38 26.33
CA ARG A 170 3.47 0.30 26.41
C ARG A 170 4.08 -0.80 25.56
N LYS A 171 3.38 -1.26 24.52
CA LYS A 171 3.90 -2.19 23.53
C LYS A 171 4.76 -1.50 22.50
N SER A 172 5.78 -2.22 22.05
CA SER A 172 6.66 -1.81 20.97
C SER A 172 5.97 -1.91 19.61
N ILE A 173 6.36 -1.03 18.70
CA ILE A 173 6.07 -1.12 17.28
C ILE A 173 7.36 -1.57 16.60
N SER A 174 7.29 -2.69 15.89
CA SER A 174 8.38 -3.23 15.08
C SER A 174 8.03 -3.14 13.61
N GLY A 175 9.02 -2.91 12.77
CA GLY A 175 8.90 -2.92 11.32
C GLY A 175 10.05 -3.66 10.67
N TYR A 176 9.81 -4.19 9.48
CA TYR A 176 10.87 -4.73 8.65
C TYR A 176 10.64 -4.38 7.19
N CYS A 177 11.72 -4.39 6.42
CA CYS A 177 11.72 -4.38 4.96
C CYS A 177 12.80 -5.34 4.44
N MET A 178 12.42 -6.17 3.48
CA MET A 178 13.25 -7.16 2.82
C MET A 178 13.38 -6.80 1.34
N PHE A 179 14.61 -6.81 0.84
CA PHE A 179 14.97 -6.45 -0.52
C PHE A 179 15.70 -7.62 -1.19
N ILE A 180 15.47 -7.79 -2.49
CA ILE A 180 16.32 -8.60 -3.37
C ILE A 180 17.03 -7.61 -4.28
N GLY A 181 18.35 -7.48 -4.13
CA GLY A 181 19.11 -6.35 -4.66
C GLY A 181 18.51 -5.04 -4.14
N ASP A 182 18.19 -4.13 -5.06
CA ASP A 182 17.55 -2.84 -4.74
C ASP A 182 16.01 -2.91 -4.70
N SER A 183 15.42 -4.07 -4.97
CA SER A 183 13.99 -4.23 -5.10
C SER A 183 13.32 -4.62 -3.78
N LEU A 184 12.39 -3.79 -3.29
CA LEU A 184 11.61 -4.11 -2.09
C LEU A 184 10.58 -5.21 -2.40
N VAL A 185 10.71 -6.36 -1.72
CA VAL A 185 9.86 -7.54 -1.95
C VAL A 185 8.92 -7.87 -0.79
N SER A 186 9.25 -7.44 0.43
CA SER A 186 8.39 -7.68 1.60
C SER A 186 8.61 -6.62 2.66
N TRP A 187 7.55 -6.14 3.29
CA TRP A 187 7.62 -5.17 4.37
C TRP A 187 6.45 -5.35 5.32
N LYS A 188 6.62 -4.86 6.54
CA LYS A 188 5.55 -4.83 7.53
C LYS A 188 5.82 -3.78 8.59
N SER A 189 4.76 -3.21 9.14
CA SER A 189 4.77 -2.57 10.46
C SER A 189 3.79 -3.34 11.35
N LYS A 190 4.20 -3.63 12.58
CA LYS A 190 3.44 -4.42 13.54
C LYS A 190 3.61 -3.84 14.94
N LYS A 191 2.53 -3.82 15.71
CA LYS A 191 2.54 -3.56 17.15
C LYS A 191 2.35 -4.88 17.91
#